data_AF-A0A840MZ58-F1
#
_entry.id   AF-A0A840MZ58-F1
#
_cell.length_a   1.000
_cell.length_b   1.000
_cell.length_c   1.000
_cell.angle_alpha   90.00
_cell.angle_beta   90.00
_cell.angle_gamma   90.00
#
_symmetry.space_group_name_H-M   'P 1'
#
loop_
_entity.id
_entity.type
_entity.pdbx_description
1 polymer ?
#
loop_
_entity_poly.entity_id
_entity_poly.type
_entity_poly.pdbx_seq_one_letter_code
_entity_poly.pdbx_strand_id
1 'polypeptide(L)'
;MTFVLTDGSGHTDHSRLASTTVVLKSAGARSGSIYGAMSDRQLYQALLSGEYDVFERLVEELASALLRERVTYVAGDAVEGVNPGHDVCRILLNAALLRIDQRGGPRLTNLEYPVEAPPQECPAEDLSEAIVLKLDDDAYARKMDAARSYPEMAKEIERVFKVHDVDVFRVECLRPVRYGLDIGNRFSHPCVYESYGEKQVSAGIYTEVVRFREHLAPLAEHLAIHCGATS
;
A
#
# COMPACT_ATOMS: atom_id res chain seq x y z
N MET A 1 -13.08 6.40 -1.14
CA MET A 1 -12.73 6.34 0.29
C MET A 1 -11.32 5.78 0.38
N THR A 2 -10.49 6.27 1.29
CA THR A 2 -9.07 5.92 1.38
C THR A 2 -8.76 5.37 2.76
N PHE A 3 -8.19 4.17 2.81
CA PHE A 3 -7.69 3.58 4.05
C PHE A 3 -6.20 3.91 4.17
N VAL A 4 -5.78 4.30 5.37
CA VAL A 4 -4.39 4.67 5.66
C VAL A 4 -3.95 3.83 6.84
N LEU A 5 -3.05 2.87 6.61
CA LEU A 5 -2.65 1.92 7.65
C LEU A 5 -1.88 2.62 8.77
N THR A 6 -0.85 3.38 8.41
CA THR A 6 0.05 4.00 9.38
C THR A 6 -0.05 5.52 9.40
N ASP A 7 0.50 6.12 10.45
CA ASP A 7 0.57 7.58 10.57
C ASP A 7 1.71 8.23 9.76
N GLY A 8 2.57 7.43 9.09
CA GLY A 8 3.68 7.90 8.28
C GLY A 8 4.83 8.55 9.06
N SER A 9 4.90 8.35 10.37
CA SER A 9 5.90 8.99 11.24
C SER A 9 7.35 8.55 11.01
N GLY A 10 7.55 7.41 10.36
CA GLY A 10 8.85 6.76 10.14
C GLY A 10 9.66 6.67 11.43
N HIS A 11 10.93 7.06 11.36
CA HIS A 11 11.82 7.14 12.52
C HIS A 11 11.74 8.49 13.27
N THR A 12 10.91 9.44 12.79
CA THR A 12 10.86 10.81 13.32
C THR A 12 9.78 10.99 14.39
N ASP A 13 8.90 10.01 14.59
CA ASP A 13 7.75 10.05 15.52
C ASP A 13 6.77 11.21 15.26
N HIS A 14 6.90 11.90 14.12
CA HIS A 14 6.01 12.97 13.70
C HIS A 14 4.96 12.44 12.73
N SER A 15 3.74 12.23 13.23
CA SER A 15 2.59 11.83 12.42
C SER A 15 2.33 12.81 11.26
N ARG A 16 2.05 12.24 10.08
CA ARG A 16 1.71 12.97 8.85
C ARG A 16 0.21 13.01 8.56
N LEU A 17 -0.63 12.50 9.47
CA LEU A 17 -2.07 12.38 9.25
C LEU A 17 -2.78 13.72 9.01
N ALA A 18 -2.27 14.81 9.60
CA ALA A 18 -2.81 16.15 9.35
C ALA A 18 -2.64 16.55 7.87
N SER A 19 -1.42 16.38 7.33
CA SER A 19 -1.10 16.61 5.92
C SER A 19 -1.89 15.68 5.01
N THR A 20 -1.97 14.39 5.35
CA THR A 20 -2.82 13.40 4.63
C THR A 20 -4.28 13.83 4.62
N THR A 21 -4.83 14.36 5.71
CA THR A 21 -6.23 14.82 5.78
C THR A 21 -6.48 15.97 4.82
N VAL A 22 -5.53 16.91 4.72
CA VAL A 22 -5.61 18.03 3.78
C VAL A 22 -5.62 17.52 2.34
N VAL A 23 -4.70 16.62 1.99
CA VAL A 23 -4.62 16.02 0.65
C VAL A 23 -5.91 15.30 0.29
N LEU A 24 -6.45 14.47 1.18
CA LEU A 24 -7.70 13.75 0.93
C LEU A 24 -8.86 14.71 0.68
N LYS A 25 -8.99 15.77 1.50
CA LYS A 25 -10.05 16.78 1.32
C LYS A 25 -9.92 17.51 -0.01
N SER A 26 -8.71 17.93 -0.38
CA SER A 26 -8.43 18.61 -1.66
C SER A 26 -8.70 17.71 -2.87
N ALA A 27 -8.49 16.41 -2.73
CA ALA A 27 -8.82 15.41 -3.76
C ALA A 27 -10.31 15.01 -3.79
N GLY A 28 -11.15 15.55 -2.89
CA GLY A 28 -12.56 15.16 -2.75
C GLY A 28 -12.76 13.75 -2.16
N ALA A 29 -11.71 13.17 -1.59
CA ALA A 29 -11.72 11.87 -0.94
C ALA A 29 -12.12 11.97 0.54
N ARG A 30 -12.49 10.82 1.12
CA ARG A 30 -12.79 10.67 2.55
C ARG A 30 -11.94 9.55 3.12
N SER A 31 -11.51 9.70 4.37
CA SER A 31 -10.87 8.63 5.13
C SER A 31 -11.82 7.46 5.37
N GLY A 32 -11.30 6.25 5.31
CA GLY A 32 -11.99 5.03 5.76
C GLY A 32 -11.90 4.84 7.27
N SER A 33 -12.38 3.70 7.75
CA SER A 33 -12.34 3.38 9.18
C SER A 33 -10.92 3.07 9.68
N ILE A 34 -10.06 2.53 8.81
CA ILE A 34 -8.62 2.41 9.04
C ILE A 34 -7.96 3.71 8.58
N TYR A 35 -7.53 4.54 9.54
CA TYR A 35 -6.87 5.83 9.26
C TYR A 35 -5.83 6.16 10.34
N GLY A 36 -4.58 5.77 10.09
CA GLY A 36 -3.50 5.86 11.07
C GLY A 36 -3.71 4.91 12.24
N ALA A 37 -4.09 3.66 11.97
CA ALA A 37 -4.39 2.65 12.99
C ALA A 37 -3.18 2.32 13.88
N MET A 38 -1.97 2.58 13.39
CA MET A 38 -0.72 2.41 14.11
C MET A 38 0.35 3.38 13.59
N SER A 39 1.43 3.58 14.34
CA SER A 39 2.62 4.26 13.81
C SER A 39 3.47 3.33 12.95
N ASP A 40 4.38 3.89 12.15
CA ASP A 40 5.33 3.07 11.38
C ASP A 40 6.19 2.19 12.30
N ARG A 41 6.54 2.68 13.50
CA ARG A 41 7.27 1.90 14.51
C ARG A 41 6.42 0.75 15.08
N GLN A 42 5.13 0.98 15.32
CA GLN A 42 4.23 -0.07 15.79
C GLN A 42 4.03 -1.15 14.72
N LEU A 43 3.90 -0.76 13.45
CA LEU A 43 3.88 -1.72 12.34
C LEU A 43 5.16 -2.55 12.32
N TYR A 44 6.31 -1.89 12.43
CA TYR A 44 7.62 -2.55 12.46
C TYR A 44 7.71 -3.57 13.61
N GLN A 45 7.29 -3.18 14.81
CA GLN A 45 7.32 -4.05 16.00
C GLN A 45 6.34 -5.22 15.89
N ALA A 46 5.15 -5.00 15.36
CA ALA A 46 4.16 -6.05 15.14
C ALA A 46 4.66 -7.11 14.15
N LEU A 47 5.37 -6.69 13.11
CA LEU A 47 6.01 -7.61 12.15
C LEU A 47 7.13 -8.42 12.81
N LEU A 48 8.05 -7.76 13.54
CA LEU A 48 9.16 -8.45 14.22
C LEU A 48 8.66 -9.45 15.28
N SER A 49 7.61 -9.07 16.01
CA SER A 49 7.10 -9.86 17.13
C SER A 49 6.07 -10.92 16.71
N GLY A 50 5.72 -10.99 15.42
CA GLY A 50 4.71 -11.92 14.90
C GLY A 50 3.31 -11.68 15.50
N GLU A 51 2.93 -10.43 15.72
CA GLU A 51 1.63 -10.06 16.31
C GLU A 51 0.48 -10.17 15.29
N TYR A 52 0.22 -11.39 14.80
CA TYR A 52 -0.71 -11.63 13.70
C TYR A 52 -2.15 -11.19 14.00
N ASP A 53 -2.61 -11.28 15.25
CA ASP A 53 -3.95 -10.84 15.67
C ASP A 53 -4.25 -9.37 15.30
N VAL A 54 -3.23 -8.51 15.26
CA VAL A 54 -3.39 -7.10 14.85
C VAL A 54 -3.82 -7.03 13.39
N PHE A 55 -3.17 -7.81 12.53
CA PHE A 55 -3.43 -7.85 11.10
C PHE A 55 -4.75 -8.55 10.78
N GLU A 56 -5.11 -9.60 11.52
CA GLU A 56 -6.42 -10.25 11.38
C GLU A 56 -7.58 -9.26 11.62
N ARG A 57 -7.48 -8.43 12.67
CA ARG A 57 -8.49 -7.41 12.95
C ARG A 57 -8.59 -6.37 11.84
N LEU A 58 -7.46 -5.95 11.28
CA LEU A 58 -7.43 -5.02 10.15
C LEU A 58 -8.07 -5.64 8.89
N VAL A 59 -7.82 -6.91 8.62
CA VAL A 59 -8.46 -7.64 7.50
C VAL A 59 -9.98 -7.68 7.66
N GLU A 60 -10.47 -8.02 8.86
CA GLU A 60 -11.91 -8.07 9.14
C GLU A 60 -12.57 -6.69 9.05
N GLU A 61 -11.91 -5.65 9.56
CA GLU A 61 -12.39 -4.28 9.46
C GLU A 61 -12.42 -3.80 8.00
N LEU A 62 -11.36 -4.05 7.24
CA LEU A 62 -11.27 -3.68 5.83
C LEU A 62 -12.36 -4.40 5.02
N ALA A 63 -12.50 -5.72 5.16
CA ALA A 63 -13.56 -6.49 4.51
C ALA A 63 -14.96 -5.94 4.83
N SER A 64 -15.23 -5.65 6.09
CA SER A 64 -16.50 -5.08 6.55
C SER A 64 -16.76 -3.69 5.97
N ALA A 65 -15.73 -2.84 5.89
CA ALA A 65 -15.85 -1.50 5.33
C ALA A 65 -16.10 -1.52 3.82
N LEU A 66 -15.40 -2.38 3.06
CA LEU A 66 -15.60 -2.52 1.62
C LEU A 66 -17.03 -2.97 1.28
N LEU A 67 -17.57 -3.94 2.04
CA LEU A 67 -18.95 -4.40 1.88
C LEU A 67 -19.98 -3.32 2.25
N ARG A 68 -19.77 -2.61 3.34
CA ARG A 68 -20.66 -1.54 3.80
C ARG A 68 -20.78 -0.41 2.78
N GLU A 69 -19.65 -0.01 2.18
CA GLU A 69 -19.62 1.05 1.17
C GLU A 69 -20.07 0.57 -0.22
N ARG A 70 -20.30 -0.73 -0.41
CA ARG A 70 -20.71 -1.35 -1.68
C ARG A 70 -19.80 -0.96 -2.86
N VAL A 71 -18.49 -0.95 -2.60
CA VAL A 71 -17.52 -0.68 -3.67
C VAL A 71 -17.51 -1.81 -4.70
N THR A 72 -17.21 -1.49 -5.95
CA THR A 72 -17.09 -2.47 -7.04
C THR A 72 -15.63 -2.83 -7.35
N TYR A 73 -14.70 -1.97 -6.96
CA TYR A 73 -13.26 -2.20 -7.10
C TYR A 73 -12.48 -1.58 -5.96
N VAL A 74 -11.26 -2.06 -5.76
CA VAL A 74 -10.25 -1.52 -4.84
C VAL A 74 -8.94 -1.33 -5.58
N ALA A 75 -8.15 -0.35 -5.14
CA ALA A 75 -6.80 -0.13 -5.63
C ALA A 75 -5.87 0.10 -4.44
N GLY A 76 -4.61 -0.30 -4.59
CA GLY A 76 -3.57 -0.13 -3.57
C GLY A 76 -2.19 -0.32 -4.17
N ASP A 77 -1.18 -0.33 -3.32
CA ASP A 77 0.22 -0.45 -3.73
C ASP A 77 0.49 -1.80 -4.42
N ALA A 78 1.31 -1.81 -5.47
CA ALA A 78 1.89 -3.04 -5.97
C ALA A 78 2.94 -3.55 -4.97
N VAL A 79 3.13 -4.87 -4.90
CA VAL A 79 4.25 -5.43 -4.14
C VAL A 79 5.54 -5.28 -4.93
N GLU A 80 6.52 -4.57 -4.35
CA GLU A 80 7.76 -4.20 -5.04
C GLU A 80 9.01 -4.56 -4.23
N GLY A 81 8.88 -4.97 -2.96
CA GLY A 81 10.03 -5.31 -2.12
C GLY A 81 10.86 -4.09 -1.69
N VAL A 82 10.28 -2.89 -1.77
CA VAL A 82 10.96 -1.60 -1.52
C VAL A 82 10.64 -1.02 -0.15
N ASN A 83 9.42 -1.23 0.34
CA ASN A 83 8.99 -0.83 1.67
C ASN A 83 8.06 -1.90 2.25
N PRO A 84 8.35 -2.45 3.44
CA PRO A 84 7.51 -3.49 4.02
C PRO A 84 6.09 -3.00 4.31
N GLY A 85 5.87 -1.69 4.53
CA GLY A 85 4.54 -1.13 4.72
C GLY A 85 3.65 -1.23 3.48
N HIS A 86 4.18 -0.94 2.29
CA HIS A 86 3.45 -1.08 1.03
C HIS A 86 3.07 -2.55 0.77
N ASP A 87 4.04 -3.45 0.96
CA ASP A 87 3.82 -4.89 0.78
C ASP A 87 2.78 -5.42 1.79
N VAL A 88 2.80 -4.96 3.05
CA VAL A 88 1.79 -5.29 4.06
C VAL A 88 0.40 -4.74 3.69
N CYS A 89 0.30 -3.49 3.21
CA CYS A 89 -0.97 -2.93 2.74
C CYS A 89 -1.59 -3.81 1.63
N ARG A 90 -0.77 -4.30 0.70
CA ARG A 90 -1.22 -5.22 -0.34
C ARG A 90 -1.65 -6.57 0.21
N ILE A 91 -0.87 -7.17 1.12
CA ILE A 91 -1.25 -8.42 1.81
C ILE A 91 -2.61 -8.26 2.49
N LEU A 92 -2.82 -7.19 3.27
CA LEU A 92 -4.07 -6.92 3.97
C LEU A 92 -5.26 -6.78 3.00
N LEU A 93 -5.06 -6.06 1.89
CA LEU A 93 -6.10 -5.89 0.89
C LEU A 93 -6.46 -7.22 0.22
N ASN A 94 -5.47 -8.01 -0.18
CA ASN A 94 -5.69 -9.33 -0.78
C ASN A 94 -6.38 -10.29 0.20
N ALA A 95 -5.99 -10.28 1.49
CA ALA A 95 -6.63 -11.06 2.54
C ALA A 95 -8.09 -10.64 2.76
N ALA A 96 -8.38 -9.34 2.79
CA ALA A 96 -9.74 -8.83 2.94
C ALA A 96 -10.65 -9.27 1.78
N LEU A 97 -10.14 -9.25 0.55
CA LEU A 97 -10.89 -9.74 -0.61
C LEU A 97 -11.12 -11.26 -0.56
N LEU A 98 -10.11 -12.03 -0.19
CA LEU A 98 -10.25 -13.48 0.05
C LEU A 98 -11.31 -13.74 1.13
N ARG A 99 -11.31 -12.97 2.21
CA ARG A 99 -12.28 -13.08 3.29
C ARG A 99 -13.72 -12.79 2.85
N ILE A 100 -13.90 -11.79 1.98
CA ILE A 100 -15.21 -11.47 1.38
C ILE A 100 -15.69 -12.64 0.53
N ASP A 101 -14.82 -13.18 -0.34
CA ASP A 101 -15.13 -14.30 -1.23
C ASP A 101 -15.53 -15.55 -0.44
N GLN A 102 -14.76 -15.91 0.59
CA GLN A 102 -15.02 -17.06 1.47
C GLN A 102 -16.31 -16.95 2.27
N ARG A 103 -16.82 -15.73 2.47
CA ARG A 103 -18.14 -15.48 3.09
C ARG A 103 -19.28 -15.42 2.06
N GLY A 104 -19.03 -15.76 0.80
CA GLY A 104 -20.00 -15.68 -0.29
C GLY A 104 -20.38 -14.26 -0.68
N GLY A 105 -19.50 -13.28 -0.41
CA GLY A 105 -19.70 -11.89 -0.77
C GLY A 105 -19.53 -11.63 -2.27
N PRO A 106 -19.79 -10.39 -2.72
CA PRO A 106 -19.58 -10.00 -4.11
C PRO A 106 -18.10 -10.08 -4.49
N ARG A 107 -17.83 -10.40 -5.76
CA ARG A 107 -16.48 -10.32 -6.32
C ARG A 107 -16.14 -8.86 -6.62
N LEU A 108 -15.15 -8.31 -5.92
CA LEU A 108 -14.63 -6.97 -6.16
C LEU A 108 -13.44 -7.03 -7.13
N THR A 109 -13.33 -6.07 -8.03
CA THR A 109 -12.14 -5.94 -8.88
C THR A 109 -10.94 -5.49 -8.04
N ASN A 110 -9.86 -6.27 -8.05
CA ASN A 110 -8.64 -5.99 -7.31
C ASN A 110 -7.60 -5.35 -8.23
N LEU A 111 -7.25 -4.10 -7.97
CA LEU A 111 -6.30 -3.32 -8.78
C LEU A 111 -5.07 -2.92 -7.96
N GLU A 112 -3.98 -2.64 -8.65
CA GLU A 112 -2.75 -2.07 -8.11
C GLU A 112 -2.25 -0.92 -8.97
N TYR A 113 -1.44 -0.05 -8.37
CA TYR A 113 -0.60 0.91 -9.08
C TYR A 113 0.86 0.71 -8.65
N PRO A 114 1.82 0.93 -9.56
CA PRO A 114 3.23 0.92 -9.18
C PRO A 114 3.55 2.04 -8.20
N VAL A 115 4.44 1.78 -7.24
CA VAL A 115 4.89 2.80 -6.28
C VAL A 115 6.17 3.45 -6.78
N GLU A 116 7.15 2.66 -7.22
CA GLU A 116 8.42 3.15 -7.74
C GLU A 116 8.45 3.33 -9.27
N ALA A 117 7.69 2.53 -10.01
CA ALA A 117 7.67 2.60 -11.47
C ALA A 117 6.76 3.75 -11.96
N PRO A 118 6.90 4.22 -13.23
CA PRO A 118 6.06 5.27 -13.77
C PRO A 118 4.56 4.96 -13.64
N PRO A 119 3.71 5.94 -13.29
CA PRO A 119 2.29 5.71 -12.97
C PRO A 119 1.45 5.19 -14.15
N GLN A 120 1.93 5.35 -15.38
CA GLN A 120 1.31 4.85 -16.60
C GLN A 120 1.73 3.41 -16.97
N GLU A 121 2.68 2.83 -16.25
CA GLU A 121 3.22 1.52 -16.59
C GLU A 121 2.17 0.42 -16.41
N CYS A 122 1.86 -0.27 -17.50
CA CYS A 122 0.92 -1.38 -17.53
C CYS A 122 1.42 -2.47 -18.49
N PRO A 123 1.50 -3.73 -18.06
CA PRO A 123 1.71 -4.85 -18.96
C PRO A 123 0.63 -4.88 -20.05
N ALA A 124 1.01 -5.25 -21.28
CA ALA A 124 0.11 -5.21 -22.44
C ALA A 124 -1.07 -6.18 -22.27
N GLU A 125 -0.82 -7.31 -21.62
CA GLU A 125 -1.80 -8.34 -21.27
C GLU A 125 -2.88 -7.85 -20.28
N ASP A 126 -2.57 -6.82 -19.49
CA ASP A 126 -3.44 -6.30 -18.42
C ASP A 126 -4.21 -5.05 -18.84
N LEU A 127 -3.84 -4.41 -19.96
CA LEU A 127 -4.44 -3.15 -20.43
C LEU A 127 -5.96 -3.23 -20.65
N SER A 128 -6.50 -4.39 -21.03
CA SER A 128 -7.94 -4.57 -21.28
C SER A 128 -8.79 -4.59 -20.00
N GLU A 129 -8.17 -4.91 -18.85
CA GLU A 129 -8.81 -4.97 -17.53
C GLU A 129 -8.33 -3.83 -16.61
N ALA A 130 -7.37 -3.02 -17.06
CA ALA A 130 -6.87 -1.87 -16.33
C ALA A 130 -7.83 -0.66 -16.40
N ILE A 131 -7.78 0.17 -15.37
CA ILE A 131 -8.38 1.51 -15.39
C ILE A 131 -7.28 2.51 -15.72
N VAL A 132 -7.35 3.12 -16.90
CA VAL A 132 -6.41 4.17 -17.33
C VAL A 132 -7.09 5.52 -17.25
N LEU A 133 -6.62 6.37 -16.33
CA LEU A 133 -7.08 7.74 -16.16
C LEU A 133 -6.13 8.68 -16.91
N LYS A 134 -6.69 9.45 -17.85
CA LYS A 134 -6.00 10.59 -18.46
C LYS A 134 -6.51 11.85 -17.78
N LEU A 135 -5.67 12.48 -16.99
CA LEU A 135 -6.00 13.69 -16.27
C LEU A 135 -6.05 14.86 -17.24
N ASP A 136 -7.18 15.55 -17.27
CA ASP A 136 -7.27 16.88 -17.87
C ASP A 136 -6.40 17.88 -17.09
N ASP A 137 -6.26 19.09 -17.62
CA ASP A 137 -5.40 20.11 -17.01
C ASP A 137 -5.83 20.49 -15.59
N ASP A 138 -7.13 20.52 -15.32
CA ASP A 138 -7.66 20.84 -13.99
C ASP A 138 -7.39 19.72 -12.98
N ALA A 139 -7.59 18.45 -13.36
CA ALA A 139 -7.31 17.30 -12.53
C ALA A 139 -5.80 17.14 -12.28
N TYR A 140 -4.99 17.36 -13.31
CA TYR A 140 -3.54 17.35 -13.18
C TYR A 140 -3.06 18.47 -12.27
N ALA A 141 -3.57 19.70 -12.42
CA ALA A 141 -3.24 20.81 -11.53
C ALA A 141 -3.57 20.49 -10.07
N ARG A 142 -4.78 19.96 -9.79
CA ARG A 142 -5.15 19.52 -8.41
C ARG A 142 -4.22 18.46 -7.85
N LYS A 143 -3.80 17.48 -8.66
CA LYS A 143 -2.84 16.44 -8.26
C LYS A 143 -1.48 17.06 -7.89
N MET A 144 -0.97 17.95 -8.74
CA MET A 144 0.33 18.58 -8.53
C MET A 144 0.33 19.52 -7.33
N ASP A 145 -0.77 20.24 -7.11
CA ASP A 145 -0.95 21.08 -5.92
C ASP A 145 -1.05 20.25 -4.65
N ALA A 146 -1.78 19.13 -4.68
CA ALA A 146 -1.84 18.19 -3.57
C ALA A 146 -0.45 17.65 -3.20
N ALA A 147 0.34 17.23 -4.20
CA ALA A 147 1.72 16.78 -3.98
C ALA A 147 2.58 17.89 -3.34
N ARG A 148 2.57 19.10 -3.90
CA ARG A 148 3.33 20.25 -3.37
C ARG A 148 2.89 20.68 -1.97
N SER A 149 1.63 20.46 -1.63
CA SER A 149 1.07 20.79 -0.31
C SER A 149 1.42 19.79 0.79
N TYR A 150 2.19 18.74 0.47
CA TYR A 150 2.63 17.71 1.42
C TYR A 150 4.12 17.94 1.80
N PRO A 151 4.42 18.79 2.81
CA PRO A 151 5.79 19.23 3.09
C PRO A 151 6.72 18.08 3.49
N GLU A 152 6.20 17.06 4.17
CA GLU A 152 6.97 15.89 4.60
C GLU A 152 7.44 15.03 3.41
N MET A 153 6.80 15.15 2.24
CA MET A 153 7.16 14.43 1.01
C MET A 153 7.97 15.30 0.02
N ALA A 154 8.27 16.56 0.36
CA ALA A 154 8.87 17.50 -0.59
C ALA A 154 10.18 16.97 -1.24
N LYS A 155 11.05 16.33 -0.45
CA LYS A 155 12.32 15.75 -0.96
C LYS A 155 12.10 14.56 -1.90
N GLU A 156 11.07 13.78 -1.66
CA GLU A 156 10.73 12.61 -2.46
C GLU A 156 10.12 13.06 -3.79
N ILE A 157 9.19 14.00 -3.74
CA ILE A 157 8.60 14.63 -4.92
C ILE A 157 9.68 15.29 -5.78
N GLU A 158 10.62 16.03 -5.18
CA GLU A 158 11.72 16.65 -5.91
C GLU A 158 12.62 15.60 -6.59
N ARG A 159 12.88 14.46 -5.92
CA ARG A 159 13.65 13.35 -6.50
C ARG A 159 12.91 12.76 -7.70
N VAL A 160 11.62 12.49 -7.55
CA VAL A 160 10.77 11.95 -8.61
C VAL A 160 10.75 12.88 -9.83
N PHE A 161 10.59 14.20 -9.62
CA PHE A 161 10.59 15.18 -10.71
C PHE A 161 11.96 15.40 -11.38
N LYS A 162 13.06 14.95 -10.76
CA LYS A 162 14.38 14.94 -11.39
C LYS A 162 14.60 13.72 -12.29
N VAL A 163 13.92 12.62 -12.01
CA VAL A 163 14.09 11.34 -12.72
C VAL A 163 13.06 11.19 -13.85
N HIS A 164 11.85 11.72 -13.66
CA HIS A 164 10.76 11.58 -14.61
C HIS A 164 10.34 12.92 -15.20
N ASP A 165 9.93 12.89 -16.47
CA ASP A 165 9.16 13.99 -17.04
C ASP A 165 7.85 14.15 -16.24
N VAL A 166 7.58 15.34 -15.73
CA VAL A 166 6.40 15.61 -14.89
C VAL A 166 5.09 15.34 -15.62
N ASP A 167 5.09 15.38 -16.96
CA ASP A 167 3.90 15.07 -17.76
C ASP A 167 3.52 13.59 -17.70
N VAL A 168 4.41 12.68 -17.26
CA VAL A 168 4.03 11.27 -17.07
C VAL A 168 2.93 11.11 -16.01
N PHE A 169 2.87 12.03 -15.04
CA PHE A 169 1.86 12.02 -13.97
C PHE A 169 0.45 12.42 -14.45
N ARG A 170 0.28 12.79 -15.72
CA ARG A 170 -1.03 13.01 -16.35
C ARG A 170 -1.75 11.71 -16.67
N VAL A 171 -1.06 10.58 -16.66
CA VAL A 171 -1.64 9.26 -16.88
C VAL A 171 -1.46 8.43 -15.63
N GLU A 172 -2.56 7.86 -15.13
CA GLU A 172 -2.56 6.92 -14.03
C GLU A 172 -3.14 5.61 -14.52
N CYS A 173 -2.46 4.51 -14.24
CA CYS A 173 -2.93 3.17 -14.55
C CYS A 173 -3.15 2.37 -13.27
N LEU A 174 -4.37 1.86 -13.10
CA LEU A 174 -4.69 0.85 -12.10
C LEU A 174 -4.80 -0.49 -12.81
N ARG A 175 -3.81 -1.36 -12.63
CA ARG A 175 -3.72 -2.66 -13.31
C ARG A 175 -4.30 -3.78 -12.44
N PRO A 176 -4.90 -4.83 -13.01
CA PRO A 176 -5.42 -5.97 -12.27
C PRO A 176 -4.33 -6.70 -11.48
N VAL A 177 -4.67 -7.11 -10.27
CA VAL A 177 -3.82 -7.96 -9.44
C VAL A 177 -4.02 -9.42 -9.86
N ARG A 178 -2.93 -10.07 -10.29
CA ARG A 178 -2.91 -11.46 -10.78
C ARG A 178 -2.33 -12.47 -9.78
N TYR A 179 -2.14 -12.05 -8.53
CA TYR A 179 -1.55 -12.85 -7.47
C TYR A 179 -2.35 -12.72 -6.18
N GLY A 180 -2.27 -13.75 -5.33
CA GLY A 180 -2.97 -13.79 -4.05
C GLY A 180 -2.10 -13.26 -2.91
N LEU A 181 -2.06 -14.02 -1.82
CA LEU A 181 -1.20 -13.73 -0.67
C LEU A 181 0.26 -14.21 -0.87
N ASP A 182 0.49 -15.16 -1.79
CA ASP A 182 1.85 -15.52 -2.19
C ASP A 182 2.43 -14.42 -3.09
N ILE A 183 3.30 -13.61 -2.49
CA ILE A 183 3.94 -12.47 -3.13
C ILE A 183 5.47 -12.66 -3.31
N GLY A 184 6.01 -13.82 -2.91
CA GLY A 184 7.46 -14.00 -2.77
C GLY A 184 8.25 -13.99 -4.08
N ASN A 185 7.59 -14.24 -5.21
CA ASN A 185 8.21 -14.22 -6.54
C ASN A 185 8.03 -12.89 -7.28
N ARG A 186 7.42 -11.87 -6.66
CA ARG A 186 7.08 -10.59 -7.30
C ARG A 186 8.23 -9.61 -7.38
N PHE A 187 9.28 -9.81 -6.58
CA PHE A 187 10.47 -8.97 -6.50
C PHE A 187 11.71 -9.83 -6.24
N SER A 188 12.89 -9.23 -6.43
CA SER A 188 14.16 -9.91 -6.22
C SER A 188 14.52 -10.01 -4.74
N HIS A 189 15.22 -11.09 -4.38
CA HIS A 189 15.72 -11.32 -3.02
C HIS A 189 17.25 -11.12 -2.95
N PRO A 190 17.79 -10.57 -1.83
CA PRO A 190 17.04 -9.97 -0.72
C PRO A 190 16.29 -8.70 -1.15
N CYS A 191 15.21 -8.37 -0.45
CA CYS A 191 14.40 -7.19 -0.77
C CYS A 191 15.21 -5.90 -0.58
N VAL A 192 14.85 -4.84 -1.30
CA VAL A 192 15.50 -3.53 -1.14
C VAL A 192 15.35 -3.00 0.28
N TYR A 193 14.18 -3.19 0.91
CA TYR A 193 14.00 -2.78 2.30
C TYR A 193 14.86 -3.56 3.30
N GLU A 194 15.30 -4.78 2.98
CA GLU A 194 16.19 -5.55 3.86
C GLU A 194 17.58 -4.92 3.88
N SER A 195 18.15 -4.68 2.70
CA SER A 195 19.44 -4.00 2.58
C SER A 195 19.41 -2.56 3.11
N TYR A 196 18.27 -1.88 3.01
CA TYR A 196 18.08 -0.58 3.66
C TYR A 196 17.99 -0.71 5.18
N GLY A 197 17.19 -1.66 5.69
CA GLY A 197 17.04 -1.92 7.13
C GLY A 197 18.36 -2.29 7.81
N GLU A 198 19.21 -3.08 7.16
CA GLU A 198 20.56 -3.42 7.65
C GLU A 198 21.43 -2.18 7.87
N LYS A 199 21.32 -1.18 6.99
CA LYS A 199 22.01 0.12 7.16
C LYS A 199 21.44 0.90 8.34
N GLN A 200 20.11 0.87 8.52
CA GLN A 200 19.45 1.54 9.64
C GLN A 200 19.78 0.90 11.00
N VAL A 201 19.90 -0.43 11.06
CA VAL A 201 20.37 -1.14 12.26
C VAL A 201 21.82 -0.82 12.54
N SER A 202 22.68 -0.82 11.51
CA SER A 202 24.09 -0.43 11.64
C SER A 202 24.25 1.03 12.12
N ALA A 203 23.31 1.90 11.78
CA ALA A 203 23.24 3.29 12.24
C ALA A 203 22.59 3.46 13.63
N GLY A 204 22.13 2.37 14.27
CA GLY A 204 21.49 2.38 15.59
C GLY A 204 20.07 2.93 15.60
N ILE A 205 19.42 3.09 14.45
CA ILE A 205 18.03 3.59 14.34
C ILE A 205 17.03 2.49 14.73
N TYR A 206 17.31 1.25 14.33
CA TYR A 206 16.54 0.06 14.69
C TYR A 206 17.43 -0.99 15.33
N THR A 207 16.84 -1.92 16.09
CA THR A 207 17.57 -3.01 16.73
C THR A 207 17.67 -4.26 15.84
N GLU A 208 16.71 -4.44 14.95
CA GLU A 208 16.56 -5.63 14.11
C GLU A 208 16.00 -5.23 12.74
N VAL A 209 16.26 -6.05 11.72
CA VAL A 209 15.84 -5.84 10.33
C VAL A 209 14.57 -6.64 10.05
N VAL A 210 13.50 -5.99 9.59
CA VAL A 210 12.37 -6.71 9.00
C VAL A 210 12.80 -7.35 7.68
N ARG A 211 12.70 -8.68 7.63
CA ARG A 211 13.01 -9.53 6.47
C ARG A 211 11.77 -10.17 5.87
N PHE A 212 11.75 -10.32 4.56
CA PHE A 212 10.61 -10.92 3.87
C PHE A 212 10.31 -12.32 4.37
N ARG A 213 11.32 -13.21 4.30
CA ARG A 213 11.16 -14.63 4.60
C ARG A 213 10.81 -14.92 6.05
N GLU A 214 11.26 -14.06 6.96
CA GLU A 214 11.10 -14.27 8.40
C GLU A 214 9.84 -13.58 8.96
N HIS A 215 9.36 -12.51 8.31
CA HIS A 215 8.29 -11.68 8.88
C HIS A 215 7.09 -11.51 7.95
N LEU A 216 7.29 -11.20 6.66
CA LEU A 216 6.19 -10.93 5.74
C LEU A 216 5.60 -12.21 5.13
N ALA A 217 6.43 -13.19 4.76
CA ALA A 217 5.95 -14.46 4.25
C ALA A 217 5.12 -15.22 5.30
N PRO A 218 5.57 -15.35 6.57
CA PRO A 218 4.73 -15.94 7.63
C PRO A 218 3.43 -15.18 7.89
N LEU A 219 3.44 -13.85 7.83
CA LEU A 219 2.21 -13.05 7.92
C LEU A 219 1.23 -13.39 6.78
N ALA A 220 1.72 -13.47 5.54
CA ALA A 220 0.88 -13.80 4.39
C ALA A 220 0.29 -15.22 4.50
N GLU A 221 1.10 -16.19 4.91
CA GLU A 221 0.66 -17.58 5.17
C GLU A 221 -0.40 -17.62 6.29
N HIS A 222 -0.16 -16.93 7.39
CA HIS A 222 -1.08 -16.85 8.52
C HIS A 222 -2.43 -16.27 8.10
N LEU A 223 -2.42 -15.15 7.37
CA LEU A 223 -3.65 -14.53 6.87
C LEU A 223 -4.36 -15.39 5.83
N ALA A 224 -3.65 -16.18 5.03
CA ALA A 224 -4.26 -17.13 4.10
C ALA A 224 -5.07 -18.20 4.86
N ILE A 225 -4.47 -18.77 5.92
CA ILE A 225 -5.13 -19.75 6.80
C ILE A 225 -6.34 -19.11 7.49
N HIS A 226 -6.16 -17.94 8.11
CA HIS A 226 -7.24 -17.21 8.80
C HIS A 226 -8.42 -16.90 7.87
N CYS A 227 -8.13 -16.51 6.63
CA CYS A 227 -9.16 -16.19 5.65
C CYS A 227 -9.81 -17.42 5.02
N GLY A 228 -9.27 -18.62 5.22
CA GLY A 228 -9.84 -19.87 4.74
C GLY A 228 -9.33 -20.32 3.38
N ALA A 229 -8.13 -19.92 2.96
CA ALA A 229 -7.48 -20.54 1.80
C ALA A 229 -7.20 -22.02 2.12
N THR A 230 -7.76 -22.93 1.31
CA THR A 230 -7.40 -24.35 1.38
C THR A 230 -5.99 -24.54 0.82
N SER A 231 -5.12 -25.19 1.61
CA SER A 231 -3.77 -25.61 1.21
C SER A 231 -3.76 -26.52 -0.02
#